data_AF-A0A929HJ22-F1
#
_entry.id   AF-A0A929HJ22-F1
#
_cell.length_a   1.000
_cell.length_b   1.000
_cell.length_c   1.000
_cell.angle_alpha   90.00
_cell.angle_beta   90.00
_cell.angle_gamma   90.00
#
_symmetry.space_group_name_H-M   'P 1'
#
loop_
_entity.id
_entity.type
_entity.pdbx_description
1 polymer ?
#
loop_
_entity_poly.entity_id
_entity_poly.type
_entity_poly.pdbx_seq_one_letter_code
_entity_poly.pdbx_strand_id
1 'polypeptide(L)' 'PPTPISLVGREAIHAVLHPDKGKSLYFVADGSGGHIFSNNLKDHNRAVRKYILKK' A
#
# COMPACT_ATOMS: atom_id res chain seq x y z
N PRO A 1 16.25 -7.80 -3.25
CA PRO A 1 16.45 -9.26 -3.11
C PRO A 1 16.81 -9.84 -4.48
N PRO A 2 17.63 -10.89 -4.57
CA PRO A 2 18.09 -11.43 -5.86
C PRO A 2 17.04 -12.29 -6.58
N THR A 3 16.04 -12.82 -5.87
CA THR A 3 14.96 -13.67 -6.42
C THR A 3 13.61 -13.36 -5.76
N PRO A 4 12.47 -13.80 -6.35
CA PRO A 4 11.16 -13.69 -5.72
C PRO A 4 11.09 -14.44 -4.38
N ILE A 5 10.33 -13.90 -3.42
CA ILE A 5 10.12 -14.49 -2.09
C ILE A 5 8.99 -15.54 -2.12
N SER A 6 8.08 -15.46 -3.10
CA SER A 6 6.93 -16.36 -3.23
C SER A 6 6.55 -16.60 -4.68
N LEU A 7 5.68 -17.60 -4.90
CA LEU A 7 4.97 -17.76 -6.17
C LEU A 7 3.91 -16.66 -6.28
N VAL A 8 3.98 -15.90 -7.37
CA VAL A 8 3.11 -14.75 -7.61
C VAL A 8 1.87 -15.16 -8.41
N GLY A 9 0.71 -14.64 -8.01
CA GLY A 9 -0.53 -14.80 -8.76
C GLY A 9 -0.53 -14.00 -10.06
N ARG A 10 -1.42 -14.36 -10.99
CA ARG A 10 -1.58 -13.70 -12.29
C ARG A 10 -1.89 -12.20 -12.15
N GLU A 11 -2.70 -11.84 -11.18
CA GLU A 11 -3.12 -10.48 -10.85
C GLU A 11 -1.93 -9.63 -10.36
N ALA A 12 -1.05 -10.22 -9.55
CA ALA A 12 0.16 -9.57 -9.09
C ALA A 12 1.14 -9.28 -10.24
N ILE A 13 1.32 -10.25 -11.14
CA ILE A 13 2.14 -10.05 -12.36
C ILE A 13 1.54 -8.92 -13.21
N HIS A 14 0.22 -8.95 -13.44
CA HIS A 14 -0.45 -7.93 -14.23
C HIS A 14 -0.28 -6.53 -13.62
N ALA A 15 -0.43 -6.38 -12.30
CA ALA A 15 -0.28 -5.09 -11.61
C ALA A 15 1.14 -4.53 -11.69
N VAL A 16 2.17 -5.38 -11.69
CA VAL A 16 3.56 -4.95 -11.87
C VAL A 16 3.81 -4.45 -13.30
N LEU A 17 3.24 -5.10 -14.31
CA LEU A 17 3.38 -4.71 -15.71
C LEU A 17 2.51 -3.51 -16.10
N HIS A 18 1.37 -3.34 -15.42
CA HIS A 18 0.39 -2.29 -15.69
C HIS A 18 0.00 -1.59 -14.38
N PRO A 19 0.92 -0.80 -13.78
CA PRO A 19 0.63 -0.11 -12.54
C PRO A 19 -0.40 1.01 -12.77
N ASP A 20 -1.26 1.22 -11.79
CA ASP A 20 -2.14 2.39 -11.77
C ASP A 20 -1.33 3.69 -11.69
N LYS A 21 -1.78 4.72 -12.41
CA LYS A 21 -1.16 6.04 -12.33
C LYS A 21 -1.41 6.64 -10.96
N GLY A 22 -0.37 7.18 -10.34
CA GLY A 22 -0.48 7.81 -9.03
C GLY A 22 0.83 8.43 -8.56
N LYS A 23 0.76 9.11 -7.41
CA LYS A 23 1.91 9.70 -6.72
C LYS A 23 2.11 9.14 -5.31
N SER A 24 1.36 8.10 -4.97
CA SER A 24 1.35 7.51 -3.64
C SER A 24 2.72 6.90 -3.35
N LEU A 25 3.32 7.31 -2.25
CA LEU A 25 4.62 6.79 -1.78
C LEU A 25 4.48 5.94 -0.53
N TYR A 26 3.35 6.07 0.17
CA TYR A 26 3.07 5.38 1.41
C TYR A 26 1.67 4.77 1.38
N PHE A 27 1.50 3.67 2.09
CA PHE A 27 0.19 3.08 2.36
C PHE A 27 0.12 2.54 3.79
N VAL A 28 -1.07 2.53 4.38
CA VAL A 28 -1.34 1.88 5.67
C VAL A 28 -2.71 1.21 5.60
N ALA A 29 -2.90 0.10 6.32
CA ALA A 29 -4.21 -0.53 6.43
C ALA A 29 -5.26 0.47 6.97
N ASP A 30 -6.48 0.37 6.45
CA ASP A 30 -7.59 1.24 6.85
C ASP A 30 -8.44 0.66 8.00
N GLY A 31 -8.21 -0.61 8.36
CA GLY A 31 -8.96 -1.35 9.39
C GLY A 31 -10.19 -2.10 8.88
N SER A 32 -10.58 -1.93 7.62
CA SER A 32 -11.71 -2.61 6.96
C SER A 32 -11.29 -3.76 6.03
N GLY A 33 -9.99 -3.95 5.86
CA GLY A 33 -9.40 -4.88 4.89
C GLY A 33 -8.82 -4.17 3.64
N GLY A 34 -8.89 -2.85 3.59
CA GLY A 34 -8.30 -2.02 2.56
C GLY A 34 -7.06 -1.24 3.03
N HIS A 35 -6.68 -0.25 2.23
CA HIS A 35 -5.52 0.60 2.47
C HIS A 35 -5.82 2.08 2.18
N ILE A 36 -5.22 2.95 3.00
CA ILE A 36 -5.13 4.40 2.74
C ILE A 36 -3.78 4.68 2.10
N PHE A 37 -3.79 5.30 0.92
CA PHE A 37 -2.59 5.70 0.18
C PHE A 37 -2.29 7.21 0.37
N SER A 38 -1.01 7.56 0.51
CA SER A 38 -0.54 8.92 0.77
C SER A 38 0.65 9.31 -0.10
N ASN A 39 0.67 10.55 -0.57
CA ASN A 39 1.75 11.10 -1.40
C ASN A 39 2.92 11.66 -0.59
N ASN A 40 2.74 11.87 0.72
CA ASN A 40 3.76 12.42 1.61
C ASN A 40 3.70 11.81 3.02
N LEU A 41 4.80 11.95 3.75
CA LEU A 41 5.00 11.36 5.07
C LEU A 41 4.04 11.93 6.14
N LYS A 42 3.70 13.23 6.06
CA LYS A 42 2.82 13.88 7.04
C LYS A 42 1.42 13.29 6.99
N ASP A 43 0.90 13.04 5.78
CA ASP A 43 -0.41 12.43 5.56
C ASP A 43 -0.43 10.96 5.95
N HIS A 44 0.62 10.22 5.57
CA HIS A 44 0.81 8.83 6.01
C HIS A 44 0.80 8.71 7.54
N ASN A 45 1.55 9.55 8.25
CA ASN A 45 1.61 9.50 9.72
C ASN A 45 0.27 9.82 10.38
N ARG A 46 -0.58 10.65 9.77
CA ARG A 46 -1.96 10.85 10.27
C ARG A 46 -2.81 9.60 10.08
N ALA A 47 -2.73 8.97 8.92
CA ALA A 47 -3.43 7.72 8.64
C ALA A 47 -2.96 6.58 9.56
N VAL A 48 -1.65 6.45 9.79
CA VAL A 48 -1.07 5.50 10.74
C VAL A 48 -1.60 5.71 12.15
N ARG A 49 -1.62 6.97 12.64
CA ARG A 49 -2.20 7.27 13.96
C ARG A 49 -3.66 6.85 14.05
N LYS A 50 -4.45 7.09 13.00
CA LYS A 50 -5.85 6.66 12.95
C LYS A 50 -5.96 5.13 13.06
N TYR A 51 -5.20 4.41 12.24
CA TYR A 51 -5.19 2.94 12.22
C TYR A 51 -4.78 2.34 13.58
N ILE A 52 -3.68 2.81 14.18
CA ILE A 52 -3.17 2.27 15.45
C ILE A 52 -4.11 2.61 16.62
N LEU A 53 -4.67 3.82 16.65
CA LEU A 53 -5.52 4.26 17.76
C LEU A 53 -6.97 3.71 17.67
N LYS A 54 -7.29 2.89 16.65
CA LYS A 54 -8.63 2.35 16.38
C LYS A 54 -9.73 3.42 16.48
N LYS A 55 -9.46 4.62 15.96
CA LYS A 55 -10.44 5.70 15.82
C LYS A 55 -10.98 5.77 14.40
#